data_AF-A0AB39YF14-F1
#
_entry.id   AF-A0AB39YF14-F1
#
_cell.length_a   1.000
_cell.length_b   1.000
_cell.length_c   1.000
_cell.angle_alpha   90.00
_cell.angle_beta   90.00
_cell.angle_gamma   90.00
#
_symmetry.space_group_name_H-M   'P 1'
#
loop_
_entity.id
_entity.type
_entity.pdbx_description
1 polymer ?
#
loop_
_entity_poly.entity_id
_entity_poly.type
_entity_poly.pdbx_seq_one_letter_code
_entity_poly.pdbx_strand_id
1 'polypeptide(L)' 'MRPPFRYPEDLITLQRAWQQTYVELAQAGAGTTVLRRRLITLSGTLCTHPYWAAPAGSVELRRAARTHTSAPAEGEEAA' A
#
# COMPACT_ATOMS: atom_id res chain seq x y z
N MET A 1 24.52 0.79 -4.01
CA MET A 1 23.44 0.33 -4.91
C MET A 1 22.13 0.30 -4.11
N ARG A 2 21.09 1.02 -4.54
CA ARG A 2 19.75 0.88 -3.93
C ARG A 2 19.15 -0.45 -4.43
N PRO A 3 18.65 -1.33 -3.55
CA PRO A 3 18.04 -2.58 -4.01
C PRO A 3 16.91 -2.27 -5.00
N PRO A 4 16.74 -3.09 -6.06
CA PRO A 4 15.66 -2.88 -7.01
C PRO A 4 14.34 -2.97 -6.27
N PHE A 5 13.53 -1.91 -6.38
CA PHE A 5 12.20 -1.88 -5.83
C PHE A 5 11.34 -2.88 -6.60
N ARG A 6 11.06 -4.02 -5.97
CA ARG A 6 10.26 -5.08 -6.59
C ARG A 6 8.82 -4.96 -6.15
N TYR A 7 7.94 -4.74 -7.11
CA TYR A 7 6.51 -4.78 -6.85
C TYR A 7 6.02 -6.23 -6.67
N PRO A 8 5.02 -6.45 -5.81
CA PRO A 8 4.33 -7.73 -5.72
C PRO A 8 3.68 -8.11 -7.06
N GLU A 9 3.76 -9.38 -7.47
CA GLU A 9 3.25 -9.85 -8.77
C GLU A 9 1.72 -9.74 -8.88
N ASP A 10 1.01 -9.92 -7.76
CA ASP A 10 -0.42 -9.71 -7.63
C ASP A 10 -0.81 -8.25 -7.92
N LEU A 11 -0.03 -7.28 -7.43
CA LEU A 11 -0.24 -5.87 -7.72
C LEU A 11 -0.05 -5.55 -9.21
N ILE A 12 0.98 -6.10 -9.83
CA ILE A 12 1.24 -5.92 -11.27
C ILE A 12 0.10 -6.56 -12.09
N THR A 13 -0.38 -7.73 -11.68
CA THR A 13 -1.52 -8.42 -12.32
C THR A 13 -2.80 -7.61 -12.20
N LEU A 14 -3.07 -7.04 -11.02
CA LEU A 14 -4.22 -6.18 -10.78
C LEU A 14 -4.17 -4.91 -11.64
N GLN A 15 -2.99 -4.27 -11.72
CA GLN A 15 -2.76 -3.10 -12.57
C GLN A 15 -3.00 -3.41 -14.05
N ARG A 16 -2.51 -4.55 -14.54
CA ARG A 16 -2.75 -5.01 -15.92
C ARG A 16 -4.24 -5.21 -16.21
N ALA A 17 -4.96 -5.87 -15.30
CA ALA A 17 -6.41 -6.08 -15.44
C ALA A 17 -7.19 -4.75 -15.46
N TRP A 18 -6.77 -3.78 -14.64
CA TRP A 18 -7.34 -2.43 -14.64
C TRP A 18 -7.13 -1.71 -15.97
N GLN A 19 -5.90 -1.72 -16.49
CA GLN A 19 -5.55 -1.09 -17.78
C GLN A 19 -6.33 -1.72 -18.94
N GLN A 20 -6.42 -3.05 -18.98
CA GLN A 20 -7.17 -3.76 -20.02
C GLN A 20 -8.66 -3.39 -19.98
N THR A 21 -9.26 -3.36 -18.78
CA THR A 21 -10.67 -2.96 -18.61
C THR A 21 -10.90 -1.51 -19.04
N TYR A 22 -9.94 -0.63 -18.78
CA TYR A 22 -10.01 0.77 -19.20
C TYR A 22 -9.96 0.92 -20.72
N VAL A 23 -9.08 0.19 -21.40
CA VAL A 23 -9.01 0.15 -22.87
C VAL A 23 -10.32 -0.38 -23.46
N GLU A 24 -10.84 -1.50 -22.95
CA GLU A 24 -12.13 -2.06 -23.38
C GLU A 24 -13.26 -1.03 -23.20
N LEU A 25 -13.27 -0.30 -22.08
CA LEU A 25 -14.26 0.74 -21.81
C LEU A 25 -14.13 1.92 -22.78
N ALA A 26 -12.90 2.34 -23.09
CA ALA A 26 -12.63 3.44 -24.01
C ALA A 26 -13.03 3.10 -25.46
N GLN A 27 -12.97 1.82 -25.83
CA GLN A 27 -13.37 1.34 -27.16
C GLN A 27 -14.87 0.98 -27.25
N ALA A 28 -15.57 0.87 -26.12
CA ALA A 28 -16.96 0.45 -26.11
C ALA A 28 -17.92 1.59 -26.48
N GLY A 29 -18.66 1.44 -27.58
CA GLY A 29 -19.67 2.40 -28.05
C GLY A 29 -21.02 2.34 -27.33
N ALA A 30 -21.37 1.22 -26.70
CA ALA A 30 -22.60 1.04 -25.89
C ALA A 30 -22.43 -0.16 -24.93
N GLY A 31 -23.36 -0.35 -23.98
CA GLY A 31 -23.37 -1.56 -23.13
C GLY A 31 -22.25 -1.65 -22.08
N THR A 32 -21.66 -0.50 -21.70
CA THR A 32 -20.48 -0.39 -20.82
C THR A 32 -20.71 -0.73 -19.34
N THR A 33 -21.94 -1.01 -18.90
CA THR A 33 -22.27 -1.18 -17.48
C THR A 33 -21.46 -2.29 -16.81
N VAL A 34 -21.18 -3.38 -17.52
CA VAL A 34 -20.34 -4.47 -17.00
C VAL A 34 -18.88 -4.01 -16.84
N LEU A 35 -18.33 -3.33 -17.84
CA LEU A 35 -16.96 -2.80 -17.82
C LEU A 35 -16.77 -1.75 -16.73
N ARG A 36 -17.75 -0.84 -16.54
CA ARG A 36 -17.73 0.16 -15.47
C ARG A 36 -17.77 -0.48 -14.09
N ARG A 37 -18.63 -1.49 -13.87
CA ARG A 37 -18.66 -2.25 -12.61
C ARG A 37 -17.34 -2.95 -12.34
N ARG A 38 -16.77 -3.61 -13.36
CA ARG A 38 -15.46 -4.26 -13.25
C ARG A 38 -14.37 -3.25 -12.89
N LEU A 39 -14.34 -2.09 -13.54
CA LEU A 39 -13.37 -1.03 -13.27
C LEU A 39 -13.48 -0.52 -11.82
N ILE A 40 -14.69 -0.30 -11.30
CA ILE A 40 -14.92 0.11 -9.91
C ILE A 40 -14.37 -0.93 -8.92
N THR A 41 -14.66 -2.21 -9.13
CA THR A 41 -14.14 -3.29 -8.29
C THR A 41 -12.61 -3.37 -8.31
N LEU A 42 -12.00 -3.25 -9.50
CA LEU A 42 -10.55 -3.26 -9.66
C LEU A 42 -9.90 -2.04 -8.98
N SER A 43 -10.46 -0.85 -9.17
CA SER A 43 -10.00 0.37 -8.48
C SER A 43 -10.08 0.24 -6.97
N GLY A 44 -11.18 -0.31 -6.44
CA GLY A 44 -11.33 -0.56 -5.00
C GLY A 44 -10.24 -1.50 -4.47
N THR A 45 -10.03 -2.63 -5.16
CA THR A 45 -9.02 -3.62 -4.80
C THR A 45 -7.60 -3.02 -4.83
N LEU A 46 -7.32 -2.16 -5.82
CA LEU A 46 -6.01 -1.52 -5.98
C LEU A 46 -5.75 -0.48 -4.89
N CYS A 47 -6.76 0.32 -4.54
CA CYS A 47 -6.68 1.30 -3.46
C CYS A 47 -6.49 0.64 -2.08
N THR A 48 -7.04 -0.55 -1.86
CA THR A 48 -6.93 -1.27 -0.59
C THR A 48 -5.83 -2.34 -0.59
N HIS A 49 -4.94 -2.35 -1.59
CA HIS A 49 -3.95 -3.41 -1.73
C HIS A 49 -2.99 -3.47 -0.52
N PRO A 50 -2.70 -4.67 0.05
CA PRO A 50 -1.84 -4.82 1.23
C PRO A 50 -0.43 -4.23 1.06
N TYR A 51 0.06 -4.16 -0.17
CA TYR A 51 1.30 -3.47 -0.52
C TYR A 51 1.36 -2.02 -0.01
N TRP A 52 0.25 -1.28 -0.11
CA TRP A 52 0.15 0.09 0.39
C TRP A 52 0.02 0.14 1.91
N ALA A 53 -0.48 -0.94 2.52
CA ALA A 53 -0.62 -1.08 3.96
C ALA A 53 0.70 -1.47 4.66
N ALA A 54 1.76 -1.81 3.92
CA ALA A 54 3.05 -2.20 4.48
C ALA A 54 3.65 -1.05 5.31
N PRO A 55 3.76 -1.19 6.65
CA PRO A 55 4.38 -0.18 7.49
C PRO A 55 5.89 -0.44 7.49
N ALA A 56 6.58 -0.18 6.38
CA ALA A 56 8.02 -0.43 6.32
C ALA A 56 8.85 0.40 7.33
N GLY A 57 8.25 1.40 7.97
CA GLY A 57 8.91 2.19 9.02
C GLY A 57 8.07 2.48 10.28
N SER A 58 6.74 2.45 10.23
CA SER A 58 5.93 3.00 11.33
C SER A 58 5.81 2.08 12.55
N VAL A 59 5.84 0.75 12.37
CA VAL A 59 5.78 -0.20 13.49
C VAL A 59 7.12 -0.29 14.21
N GLU A 60 8.23 -0.37 13.47
CA GLU A 60 9.58 -0.38 14.04
C GLU A 60 9.93 0.98 14.67
N LEU A 61 9.52 2.11 14.07
CA LEU A 61 9.63 3.43 14.70
C LEU A 61 8.83 3.52 16.00
N ARG A 62 7.60 2.97 16.04
CA ARG A 62 6.78 2.94 17.27
C ARG A 62 7.35 1.98 18.32
N ARG A 63 8.05 0.91 17.93
CA ARG A 63 8.79 0.04 18.85
C ARG A 63 10.02 0.76 19.41
N ALA A 64 10.85 1.36 18.54
CA ALA A 64 12.03 2.13 18.91
C ALA A 64 11.69 3.32 19.84
N ALA A 65 10.62 4.06 19.54
CA ALA A 65 10.15 5.17 20.38
C ALA A 65 9.72 4.69 21.78
N ARG A 66 9.04 3.54 21.88
CA ARG A 66 8.62 2.97 23.18
C ARG A 66 9.80 2.50 24.03
N THR A 67 10.85 1.95 23.41
CA THR A 67 12.09 1.61 24.13
C THR A 67 12.88 2.83 24.59
N HIS A 68 12.77 3.97 23.90
CA HIS A 68 13.50 5.18 24.27
C HIS A 68 12.85 5.98 25.42
N THR A 69 11.52 5.90 25.55
CA THR A 69 10.77 6.57 26.64
C THR A 69 10.94 5.91 28.02
N SER A 70 11.52 4.70 28.09
CA SER A 70 11.67 3.98 29.37
C SER A 70 13.06 4.13 30.00
N ALA A 71 13.74 5.27 29.82
CA ALA A 71 14.83 5.68 30.71
C ALA A 71 14.22 6.50 31.86
N PRO A 72 14.15 5.97 33.09
CA PRO A 72 13.86 6.81 34.25
C PRO A 72 15.02 7.79 34.42
N ALA A 73 14.68 9.02 34.79
CA ALA A 73 15.65 10.00 35.23
C ALA A 73 16.39 9.46 36.45
N GLU A 74 17.61 8.97 36.27
CA GLU A 74 18.58 8.84 37.36
C GLU A 74 19.11 10.24 37.65
N GLY A 75 18.33 10.98 38.43
CA GLY A 75 18.84 12.06 39.25
C GLY A 75 18.72 11.60 40.69
N GLU A 76 19.80 11.08 41.27
CA GLU A 76 20.12 11.16 42.70
C GLU A 76 21.49 10.47 42.93
N GLU A 77 22.59 11.21 42.83
CA GLU A 77 23.80 10.88 43.62
C GLU A 77 24.69 12.13 43.72
N ALA A 78 24.38 12.94 44.74
CA ALA A 78 25.31 13.92 45.29
C ALA A 78 25.66 13.46 46.71
N ALA A 79 26.91 13.05 46.92
CA ALA A 79 27.53 12.86 48.22
C ALA A 79 28.92 13.49 48.19
#